data_AF-A0A7S4EDK1-F1
#
_entry.id   AF-A0A7S4EDK1-F1
#
_cell.length_a   1.000
_cell.length_b   1.000
_cell.length_c   1.000
_cell.angle_alpha   90.00
_cell.angle_beta   90.00
_cell.angle_gamma   90.00
#
_symmetry.space_group_name_H-M   'P 1'
#
loop_
_entity.id
_entity.type
_entity.pdbx_description
1 polymer ?
#
loop_
_entity_poly.entity_id
_entity_poly.type
_entity_poly.pdbx_seq_one_letter_code
_entity_poly.pdbx_strand_id
1 'polypeptide(L)'
;MGNSMPGPLLEICLPKDDEVPAEAPAAPPLPRPARLDDQAARADFEQKFANGLRLIKFGRNGASQRRVFSLVDAARRTFTWRPMPGEKSQPRMTPRKVYALTDIKRVRTALEPDPKNPTHGGTEALRKGLHPSHAGRAFVLDMADGRTLDLVARSDAEASEYVRGLRLLVADAVAKER
;
A
#
# COMPACT_ATOMS: atom_id res chain seq x y z
N MET A 1 23.45 8.71 77.38
CA MET A 1 24.60 7.78 77.31
C MET A 1 24.05 6.40 77.09
N GLY A 2 24.33 5.82 75.93
CA GLY A 2 23.81 4.52 75.49
C GLY A 2 24.41 4.19 74.14
N ASN A 3 25.68 3.77 74.15
CA ASN A 3 26.38 3.29 72.96
C ASN A 3 25.87 1.88 72.64
N SER A 4 25.13 1.75 71.55
CA SER A 4 24.76 0.46 70.98
C SER A 4 25.75 0.11 69.87
N MET A 5 26.53 -0.94 70.10
CA MET A 5 27.47 -1.54 69.14
C MET A 5 26.69 -2.20 67.98
N PRO A 6 27.14 -2.07 66.73
CA PRO A 6 26.58 -2.84 65.61
C PRO A 6 27.17 -4.27 65.58
N GLY A 7 26.29 -5.26 65.44
CA GLY A 7 26.64 -6.68 65.28
C GLY A 7 27.21 -7.01 63.89
N PRO A 8 27.78 -8.22 63.72
CA PRO A 8 28.54 -8.58 62.52
C PRO A 8 27.66 -8.84 61.29
N LEU A 9 28.11 -8.35 60.14
CA LEU A 9 27.59 -8.63 58.80
C LEU A 9 27.69 -10.13 58.49
N LEU A 10 26.56 -10.76 58.19
CA LEU A 10 26.51 -12.09 57.59
C LEU A 10 26.94 -11.97 56.11
N GLU A 11 28.08 -12.56 55.81
CA GLU A 11 28.64 -12.70 54.46
C GLU A 11 27.78 -13.71 53.68
N ILE A 12 26.97 -13.22 52.75
CA ILE A 12 26.14 -14.06 51.89
C ILE A 12 27.05 -14.64 50.79
N CYS A 13 27.43 -15.91 50.94
CA CYS A 13 28.06 -16.70 49.88
C CYS A 13 27.09 -16.87 48.71
N LEU A 14 27.28 -16.10 47.64
CA LEU A 14 26.67 -16.36 46.33
C LEU A 14 27.32 -17.62 45.72
N PRO A 15 26.54 -18.60 45.24
CA PRO A 15 27.11 -19.72 44.49
C PRO A 15 27.68 -19.23 43.16
N LYS A 16 28.83 -19.81 42.80
CA LYS A 16 29.60 -19.56 41.58
C LYS A 16 28.74 -19.80 40.34
N ASP A 17 28.88 -18.88 39.38
CA ASP A 17 28.32 -18.97 38.05
C ASP A 17 28.70 -20.30 37.37
N ASP A 18 27.71 -21.16 37.12
CA ASP A 18 27.83 -22.23 36.13
C ASP A 18 27.89 -21.58 34.75
N GLU A 19 29.05 -21.71 34.09
CA GLU A 19 29.28 -21.30 32.70
C GLU A 19 28.28 -22.03 31.78
N VAL A 20 27.21 -21.33 31.41
CA VAL A 20 26.32 -21.73 30.32
C VAL A 20 27.15 -21.65 29.03
N PRO A 21 27.28 -22.74 28.25
CA PRO A 21 28.01 -22.69 26.99
C PRO A 21 27.38 -21.62 26.09
N ALA A 22 28.19 -20.65 25.67
CA ALA A 22 27.76 -19.62 24.74
C ALA A 22 27.27 -20.28 23.44
N GLU A 23 25.96 -20.37 23.28
CA GLU A 23 25.32 -20.73 22.02
C GLU A 23 25.81 -19.71 20.98
N ALA A 24 26.54 -20.19 19.97
CA ALA A 24 27.08 -19.36 18.91
C ALA A 24 25.96 -18.48 18.34
N PRO A 25 26.20 -17.18 18.07
CA PRO A 25 25.16 -16.30 17.58
C PRO A 25 24.57 -16.90 16.31
N ALA A 26 23.30 -17.27 16.37
CA ALA A 26 22.56 -17.77 15.22
C ALA A 26 22.79 -16.81 14.06
N ALA A 27 23.34 -17.34 12.96
CA ALA A 27 23.56 -16.56 11.74
C ALA A 27 22.26 -15.81 11.40
N PRO A 28 22.32 -14.53 11.00
CA PRO A 28 21.12 -13.79 10.63
C PRO A 28 20.35 -14.63 9.61
N PRO A 29 19.02 -14.79 9.77
CA PRO A 29 18.24 -15.59 8.85
C PRO A 29 18.51 -15.10 7.43
N LEU A 30 18.91 -16.02 6.56
CA LEU A 30 19.14 -15.72 5.15
C LEU A 30 17.94 -14.91 4.63
N PRO A 31 18.14 -13.81 3.89
CA PRO A 31 17.05 -13.04 3.35
C PRO A 31 16.11 -13.98 2.58
N ARG A 32 14.85 -14.07 3.02
CA ARG A 32 13.80 -14.83 2.33
C ARG A 32 13.81 -14.46 0.84
N PRO A 33 13.43 -15.38 -0.07
CA PRO A 33 13.38 -15.13 -1.52
C PRO A 33 12.24 -14.18 -1.93
N ALA A 34 12.02 -13.08 -1.19
CA ALA A 34 11.05 -12.04 -1.48
C ALA A 34 11.18 -11.53 -2.94
N ARG A 35 12.38 -11.56 -3.52
CA ARG A 35 12.62 -11.16 -4.91
C ARG A 35 11.92 -12.05 -5.96
N LEU A 36 11.80 -13.35 -5.73
CA LEU A 36 11.17 -14.27 -6.71
C LEU A 36 9.64 -14.22 -6.60
N ASP A 37 9.12 -14.26 -5.37
CA ASP A 37 7.67 -14.18 -5.12
C ASP A 37 7.09 -12.83 -5.53
N ASP A 38 7.84 -11.74 -5.34
CA ASP A 38 7.42 -10.41 -5.80
C ASP A 38 7.49 -10.29 -7.33
N GLN A 39 8.42 -10.97 -8.00
CA GLN A 39 8.51 -10.95 -9.46
C GLN A 39 7.34 -11.71 -10.11
N ALA A 40 6.99 -12.88 -9.59
CA ALA A 40 5.84 -13.64 -10.04
C ALA A 40 4.54 -12.87 -9.78
N ALA A 41 4.35 -12.36 -8.57
CA ALA A 41 3.18 -11.56 -8.23
C ALA A 41 3.06 -10.28 -9.06
N ARG A 42 4.19 -9.65 -9.40
CA ARG A 42 4.22 -8.49 -10.30
C ARG A 42 3.74 -8.87 -11.70
N ALA A 43 4.25 -9.96 -12.27
CA ALA A 43 3.86 -10.43 -13.60
C ALA A 43 2.37 -10.82 -13.67
N ASP A 44 1.88 -11.56 -12.66
CA ASP A 44 0.46 -11.93 -12.55
C ASP A 44 -0.43 -10.69 -12.48
N PHE A 45 -0.02 -9.71 -11.67
CA PHE A 45 -0.77 -8.47 -11.54
C PHE A 45 -0.70 -7.60 -12.81
N GLU A 46 0.44 -7.58 -13.52
CA GLU A 46 0.60 -6.91 -14.81
C GLU A 46 -0.40 -7.44 -15.83
N GLN A 47 -0.51 -8.78 -15.93
CA GLN A 47 -1.49 -9.44 -16.80
C GLN A 47 -2.93 -9.10 -16.39
N LYS A 48 -3.22 -9.12 -15.08
CA LYS A 48 -4.54 -8.74 -14.55
C LYS A 48 -4.90 -7.29 -14.89
N PHE A 49 -3.94 -6.37 -14.77
CA PHE A 49 -4.14 -4.97 -15.08
C PHE A 49 -4.29 -4.75 -16.60
N ALA A 50 -3.53 -5.47 -17.44
CA ALA A 50 -3.72 -5.45 -18.89
C ALA A 50 -5.14 -5.90 -19.29
N ASN A 51 -5.68 -6.93 -18.63
CA ASN A 51 -7.05 -7.42 -18.85
C ASN A 51 -8.15 -6.47 -18.35
N GLY A 52 -7.80 -5.55 -17.46
CA GLY A 52 -8.65 -4.46 -17.00
C GLY A 52 -9.18 -4.66 -15.58
N LEU A 53 -8.77 -3.75 -14.69
CA LEU A 53 -9.26 -3.67 -13.31
C LEU A 53 -10.63 -2.95 -13.30
N ARG A 54 -11.64 -3.62 -12.74
CA ARG A 54 -12.98 -3.06 -12.59
C ARG A 54 -13.07 -2.32 -11.26
N LEU A 55 -13.17 -0.99 -11.32
CA LEU A 55 -13.10 -0.12 -10.15
C LEU A 55 -14.24 0.89 -10.15
N ILE A 56 -14.62 1.34 -8.96
CA ILE A 56 -15.42 2.56 -8.79
C ILE A 56 -14.43 3.71 -8.59
N LYS A 57 -14.50 4.73 -9.43
CA LYS A 57 -13.69 5.93 -9.35
C LYS A 57 -14.51 7.07 -8.76
N PHE A 58 -14.02 7.69 -7.69
CA PHE A 58 -14.62 8.87 -7.10
C PHE A 58 -14.10 10.16 -7.76
N GLY A 59 -15.00 11.14 -7.87
CA GLY A 59 -14.69 12.52 -8.21
C GLY A 59 -14.55 13.36 -6.94
N ARG A 60 -13.99 14.57 -7.08
CA ARG A 60 -13.72 15.49 -5.96
C ARG A 60 -14.96 15.83 -5.12
N ASN A 61 -16.15 15.77 -5.72
CA ASN A 61 -17.43 16.02 -5.06
C ASN A 61 -18.03 14.77 -4.38
N GLY A 62 -17.32 13.63 -4.36
CA GLY A 62 -17.85 12.36 -3.86
C GLY A 62 -18.72 11.60 -4.87
N ALA A 63 -18.98 12.16 -6.07
CA ALA A 63 -19.71 11.42 -7.10
C ALA A 63 -18.85 10.26 -7.63
N SER A 64 -19.48 9.09 -7.78
CA SER A 64 -18.79 7.86 -8.16
C SER A 64 -19.12 7.45 -9.59
N GLN A 65 -18.17 6.79 -10.25
CA GLN A 65 -18.35 6.27 -11.60
C GLN A 65 -17.67 4.91 -11.77
N ARG A 66 -18.37 3.95 -12.35
CA ARG A 66 -17.83 2.62 -12.64
C ARG A 66 -16.91 2.65 -13.87
N ARG A 67 -15.68 2.18 -13.71
CA ARG A 67 -14.62 2.25 -14.72
C ARG A 67 -13.85 0.94 -14.86
N VAL A 68 -13.35 0.69 -16.06
CA VAL A 68 -12.33 -0.33 -16.33
C VAL A 68 -11.00 0.39 -16.55
N PHE A 69 -10.04 0.17 -15.66
CA PHE A 69 -8.67 0.65 -15.76
C PHE A 69 -7.82 -0.40 -16.44
N SER A 70 -7.09 -0.05 -17.50
CA SER A 70 -6.25 -0.99 -18.22
C SER A 70 -4.92 -0.38 -18.60
N LEU A 71 -3.89 -1.23 -18.69
CA LEU A 71 -2.66 -0.85 -19.37
C LEU A 71 -2.97 -0.62 -20.86
N VAL A 72 -2.44 0.47 -21.43
CA VAL A 72 -2.55 0.80 -22.86
C VAL A 72 -1.36 0.23 -23.61
N ASP A 73 -0.20 0.32 -22.96
CA ASP A 73 1.07 -0.13 -23.51
C ASP A 73 1.86 -0.71 -22.33
N ALA A 74 2.11 -2.02 -22.38
CA ALA A 74 2.88 -2.73 -21.36
C ALA A 74 4.37 -2.34 -21.39
N ALA A 75 4.90 -1.98 -22.57
CA ALA A 75 6.29 -1.54 -22.72
C ALA A 75 6.47 -0.12 -22.16
N ARG A 76 5.54 0.80 -22.46
CA ARG A 76 5.56 2.19 -21.94
C ARG A 76 4.92 2.32 -20.57
N ARG A 77 4.34 1.25 -20.04
CA ARG A 77 3.73 1.19 -18.70
C ARG A 77 2.75 2.33 -18.47
N THR A 78 1.93 2.58 -19.49
CA THR A 78 0.89 3.60 -19.41
C THR A 78 -0.45 2.94 -19.18
N PHE A 79 -1.31 3.62 -18.43
CA PHE A 79 -2.65 3.17 -18.14
C PHE A 79 -3.68 4.26 -18.39
N THR A 80 -4.92 3.82 -18.53
CA THR A 80 -6.08 4.68 -18.77
C THR A 80 -7.32 4.00 -18.24
N TRP A 81 -8.47 4.67 -18.34
CA TRP A 81 -9.75 4.07 -18.01
C TRP A 81 -10.86 4.43 -19.00
N ARG A 82 -11.87 3.56 -19.02
CA ARG A 82 -13.11 3.71 -19.80
C ARG A 82 -14.34 3.41 -18.92
N PRO A 83 -15.54 3.89 -19.28
CA PRO A 83 -16.78 3.43 -18.66
C PRO A 83 -16.89 1.90 -18.73
N MET A 84 -17.50 1.27 -17.72
CA MET A 84 -17.86 -0.15 -17.81
C MET A 84 -18.93 -0.36 -18.90
N PRO A 85 -19.04 -1.56 -19.49
CA PRO A 85 -20.16 -1.89 -20.38
C PRO A 85 -21.50 -1.58 -19.70
N GLY A 86 -22.41 -0.91 -20.43
CA GLY A 86 -23.71 -0.47 -19.90
C GLY A 86 -23.71 0.89 -19.18
N GLU A 87 -22.55 1.45 -18.86
CA GLU A 87 -22.45 2.81 -18.31
C GLU A 87 -22.59 3.86 -19.42
N LYS A 88 -23.32 4.95 -19.15
CA LYS A 88 -23.42 6.08 -20.08
C LYS A 88 -22.03 6.65 -20.32
N SER A 89 -21.57 6.59 -21.57
CA SER A 89 -20.39 7.34 -22.01
C SER A 89 -20.84 8.74 -22.41
N GLN A 90 -20.32 9.76 -21.76
CA GLN A 90 -20.48 11.11 -22.32
C GLN A 90 -19.64 11.21 -23.60
N PRO A 91 -20.15 11.87 -24.65
CA PRO A 91 -19.36 12.16 -25.84
C PRO A 91 -18.12 12.96 -25.41
N ARG A 92 -16.94 12.42 -25.69
CA ARG A 92 -15.68 13.05 -25.25
C ARG A 92 -15.36 14.24 -26.13
N MET A 93 -15.52 15.45 -25.60
CA MET A 93 -14.87 16.65 -26.15
C MET A 93 -13.36 16.69 -25.82
N THR A 94 -12.91 15.93 -24.82
CA THR A 94 -11.51 15.92 -24.37
C THR A 94 -10.83 14.58 -24.66
N PRO A 95 -9.53 14.59 -25.04
CA PRO A 95 -8.78 13.37 -25.30
C PRO A 95 -8.74 12.43 -24.09
N ARG A 96 -8.60 11.13 -24.37
CA ARG A 96 -8.47 10.09 -23.35
C ARG A 96 -7.26 10.39 -22.48
N LYS A 97 -7.47 10.60 -21.17
CA LYS A 97 -6.34 10.72 -20.24
C LYS A 97 -5.59 9.40 -20.17
N VAL A 98 -4.29 9.47 -20.42
CA VAL A 98 -3.32 8.38 -20.30
C VAL A 98 -2.28 8.85 -19.29
N TYR A 99 -1.92 7.96 -18.36
CA TYR A 99 -0.92 8.21 -17.31
C TYR A 99 0.17 7.17 -17.41
N ALA A 100 1.41 7.54 -17.13
CA ALA A 100 2.48 6.60 -16.87
C ALA A 100 2.34 6.02 -15.46
N LEU A 101 2.81 4.80 -15.23
CA LEU A 101 2.95 4.27 -13.88
C LEU A 101 3.90 5.11 -13.02
N THR A 102 4.88 5.76 -13.65
CA THR A 102 5.81 6.68 -12.98
C THR A 102 5.19 8.02 -12.59
N ASP A 103 3.99 8.35 -13.10
CA ASP A 103 3.19 9.47 -12.58
C ASP A 103 2.60 9.17 -11.19
N ILE A 104 2.59 7.91 -10.74
CA ILE A 104 2.08 7.52 -9.42
C ILE A 104 3.21 7.68 -8.40
N LYS A 105 3.10 8.71 -7.55
CA LYS A 105 4.06 8.97 -6.47
C LYS A 105 3.92 7.98 -5.32
N ARG A 106 2.67 7.62 -4.98
CA ARG A 106 2.38 6.71 -3.86
C ARG A 106 1.05 5.99 -4.08
N VAL A 107 0.99 4.74 -3.64
CA VAL A 107 -0.24 3.94 -3.55
C VAL A 107 -0.55 3.71 -2.07
N ARG A 108 -1.73 4.13 -1.62
CA ARG A 108 -2.18 4.05 -0.23
C ARG A 108 -3.52 3.34 -0.10
N THR A 109 -3.74 2.64 0.99
CA THR A 109 -5.11 2.24 1.36
C THR A 109 -5.89 3.48 1.85
N ALA A 110 -7.22 3.43 1.83
CA ALA A 110 -8.04 4.48 2.43
C ALA A 110 -8.04 4.47 3.97
N LEU A 111 -7.39 3.49 4.59
CA LEU A 111 -7.17 3.43 6.03
C LEU A 111 -5.89 4.19 6.44
N GLU A 112 -4.98 4.41 5.49
CA GLU A 112 -3.79 5.24 5.72
C GLU A 112 -4.16 6.73 5.83
N PRO A 113 -3.45 7.51 6.67
CA PRO A 113 -3.69 8.94 6.83
C PRO A 113 -3.65 9.74 5.51
N ASP A 114 -4.53 10.74 5.39
CA ASP A 114 -4.53 11.72 4.31
C ASP A 114 -3.32 12.65 4.44
N PRO A 115 -2.43 12.74 3.44
CA PRO A 115 -1.33 13.71 3.48
C PRO A 115 -1.80 15.17 3.62
N LYS A 116 -3.03 15.49 3.18
CA LYS A 116 -3.62 16.83 3.30
C LYS A 116 -4.37 17.04 4.60
N ASN A 117 -4.77 15.97 5.29
CA ASN A 117 -5.44 16.03 6.59
C ASN A 117 -5.13 14.76 7.41
N PRO A 118 -3.97 14.71 8.09
CA PRO A 118 -3.46 13.49 8.73
C PRO A 118 -4.34 12.88 9.82
N THR A 119 -5.33 13.62 10.32
CA THR A 119 -6.28 13.12 11.32
C THR A 119 -7.34 12.19 10.74
N HIS A 120 -7.44 12.09 9.41
CA HIS A 120 -8.46 11.30 8.72
C HIS A 120 -7.81 10.29 7.76
N GLY A 121 -8.44 9.12 7.61
CA GLY A 121 -8.08 8.14 6.58
C GLY A 121 -8.65 8.51 5.19
N GLY A 122 -7.94 8.11 4.14
CA GLY A 122 -8.36 8.31 2.75
C GLY A 122 -8.39 9.78 2.34
N THR A 123 -8.94 10.13 1.19
CA THR A 123 -9.11 11.54 0.79
C THR A 123 -10.47 12.07 1.21
N GLU A 124 -10.62 13.40 1.17
CA GLU A 124 -11.93 14.05 1.36
C GLU A 124 -13.00 13.53 0.37
N ALA A 125 -12.61 13.23 -0.87
CA ALA A 125 -13.52 12.70 -1.88
C ALA A 125 -14.10 11.34 -1.48
N LEU A 126 -13.26 10.46 -0.93
CA LEU A 126 -13.71 9.17 -0.38
C LEU A 126 -14.60 9.38 0.84
N ARG A 127 -14.24 10.28 1.76
CA ARG A 127 -15.05 10.55 2.96
C ARG A 127 -16.45 11.10 2.64
N LYS A 128 -16.58 11.87 1.56
CA LYS A 128 -17.88 12.40 1.09
C LYS A 128 -18.74 11.35 0.41
N GLY A 129 -18.13 10.45 -0.37
CA GLY A 129 -18.85 9.57 -1.28
C GLY A 129 -18.93 8.10 -0.87
N LEU A 130 -18.07 7.64 0.03
CA LEU A 130 -17.95 6.25 0.43
C LEU A 130 -18.44 6.05 1.86
N HIS A 131 -19.35 5.10 2.05
CA HIS A 131 -19.79 4.70 3.38
C HIS A 131 -18.61 4.12 4.19
N PRO A 132 -18.43 4.49 5.48
CA PRO A 132 -17.26 4.07 6.28
C PRO A 132 -17.03 2.55 6.35
N SER A 133 -18.09 1.74 6.35
CA SER A 133 -17.98 0.27 6.35
C SER A 133 -17.31 -0.32 5.10
N HIS A 134 -17.04 0.50 4.10
CA HIS A 134 -16.41 0.10 2.85
C HIS A 134 -14.99 0.63 2.67
N ALA A 135 -14.42 1.27 3.69
CA ALA A 135 -13.08 1.84 3.65
C ALA A 135 -12.00 0.79 3.34
N GLY A 136 -12.17 -0.47 3.78
CA GLY A 136 -11.26 -1.58 3.48
C GLY A 136 -11.13 -1.92 1.99
N ARG A 137 -12.14 -1.57 1.18
CA ARG A 137 -12.13 -1.77 -0.28
C ARG A 137 -11.47 -0.63 -1.05
N ALA A 138 -11.15 0.47 -0.37
CA ALA A 138 -10.77 1.71 -1.00
C ALA A 138 -9.26 1.96 -0.92
N PHE A 139 -8.73 2.57 -1.97
CA PHE A 139 -7.33 2.93 -2.09
C PHE A 139 -7.16 4.18 -2.95
N VAL A 140 -6.01 4.81 -2.81
CA VAL A 140 -5.69 6.11 -3.42
C VAL A 140 -4.38 5.99 -4.18
N LEU A 141 -4.37 6.51 -5.41
CA LEU A 141 -3.14 6.78 -6.15
C LEU A 141 -2.85 8.28 -6.02
N ASP A 142 -1.79 8.61 -5.30
CA ASP A 142 -1.28 9.98 -5.23
C ASP A 142 -0.43 10.22 -6.47
N MET A 143 -0.85 11.16 -7.33
CA MET A 143 -0.18 11.47 -8.59
C MET A 143 0.90 12.54 -8.38
N ALA A 144 1.93 12.54 -9.22
CA ALA A 144 3.05 13.48 -9.16
C ALA A 144 2.62 14.95 -9.27
N ASP A 145 1.54 15.22 -10.00
CA ASP A 145 0.93 16.56 -10.16
C ASP A 145 0.01 16.99 -9.00
N GLY A 146 0.00 16.24 -7.89
CA GLY A 146 -0.78 16.55 -6.69
C GLY A 146 -2.26 16.17 -6.77
N ARG A 147 -2.71 15.59 -7.89
CA ARG A 147 -4.05 14.97 -8.00
C ARG A 147 -4.07 13.61 -7.32
N THR A 148 -5.28 13.15 -7.02
CA THR A 148 -5.53 11.79 -6.51
C THR A 148 -6.45 11.03 -7.46
N LEU A 149 -6.25 9.72 -7.56
CA LEU A 149 -7.24 8.80 -8.08
C LEU A 149 -7.80 7.99 -6.91
N ASP A 150 -9.04 8.30 -6.56
CA ASP A 150 -9.79 7.70 -5.46
C ASP A 150 -10.59 6.51 -5.99
N LEU A 151 -10.21 5.30 -5.56
CA LEU A 151 -10.62 4.05 -6.19
C LEU A 151 -11.18 3.07 -5.15
N VAL A 152 -12.18 2.29 -5.56
CA VAL A 152 -12.79 1.25 -4.73
C VAL A 152 -12.90 -0.05 -5.53
N ALA A 153 -12.37 -1.13 -4.96
CA ALA A 153 -12.47 -2.49 -5.47
C ALA A 153 -13.79 -3.16 -5.03
N ARG A 154 -14.06 -4.39 -5.52
CA ARG A 154 -15.28 -5.11 -5.16
C ARG A 154 -15.26 -5.66 -3.74
N SER A 155 -14.08 -6.00 -3.24
CA SER A 155 -13.86 -6.58 -1.91
C SER A 155 -12.54 -6.09 -1.31
N ASP A 156 -12.38 -6.28 0.01
CA ASP A 156 -11.17 -5.92 0.76
C ASP A 156 -9.96 -6.74 0.29
N ALA A 157 -10.18 -8.01 -0.02
CA ALA A 157 -9.15 -8.89 -0.58
C ALA A 157 -8.67 -8.38 -1.95
N GLU A 158 -9.60 -7.97 -2.82
CA GLU A 158 -9.27 -7.41 -4.13
C GLU A 158 -8.55 -6.05 -4.00
N ALA A 159 -8.95 -5.21 -3.05
CA ALA A 159 -8.25 -3.94 -2.77
C ALA A 159 -6.82 -4.19 -2.29
N SER A 160 -6.63 -5.16 -1.40
CA SER A 160 -5.31 -5.54 -0.89
C SER A 160 -4.38 -6.07 -1.99
N GLU A 161 -4.93 -6.94 -2.85
CA GLU A 161 -4.23 -7.44 -4.04
C GLU A 161 -3.83 -6.28 -4.97
N TYR A 162 -4.76 -5.37 -5.25
CA TYR A 162 -4.54 -4.24 -6.16
C TYR A 162 -3.50 -3.27 -5.61
N VAL A 163 -3.55 -2.96 -4.31
CA VAL A 163 -2.56 -2.10 -3.66
C VAL A 163 -1.18 -2.74 -3.71
N ARG A 164 -1.05 -4.03 -3.38
CA ARG A 164 0.24 -4.74 -3.46
C ARG A 164 0.76 -4.77 -4.89
N GLY A 165 -0.06 -5.17 -5.85
CA GLY A 165 0.31 -5.27 -7.25
C GLY A 165 0.72 -3.93 -7.87
N LEU A 166 -0.04 -2.86 -7.60
CA LEU A 166 0.29 -1.51 -8.09
C LEU A 166 1.61 -1.01 -7.48
N ARG A 167 1.88 -1.27 -6.19
CA ARG A 167 3.16 -0.91 -5.56
C ARG A 167 4.33 -1.60 -6.25
N LEU A 168 4.22 -2.90 -6.54
CA LEU A 168 5.25 -3.65 -7.26
C LEU A 168 5.47 -3.12 -8.69
N LEU A 169 4.38 -2.84 -9.42
CA LEU A 169 4.49 -2.31 -10.79
C LEU A 169 5.08 -0.89 -10.83
N VAL A 170 4.70 -0.02 -9.90
CA VAL A 170 5.25 1.34 -9.80
C VAL A 170 6.73 1.29 -9.43
N ALA A 171 7.11 0.49 -8.44
CA ALA A 171 8.51 0.34 -8.04
C ALA A 171 9.40 -0.14 -9.20
N ASP A 172 8.93 -1.13 -9.95
CA ASP A 172 9.64 -1.65 -11.13
C ASP A 172 9.63 -0.65 -12.29
N ALA A 173 8.60 0.18 -12.47
CA ALA A 173 8.60 1.25 -13.46
C ALA A 173 9.66 2.32 -13.13
N VAL A 174 9.72 2.76 -11.87
CA VAL A 174 10.73 3.73 -11.40
C VAL A 174 12.14 3.16 -11.50
N ALA A 175 12.34 1.87 -11.23
CA ALA A 175 13.66 1.23 -11.32
C ALA A 175 14.22 1.16 -12.76
N LYS A 176 13.35 1.10 -13.78
CA LYS A 176 13.76 0.99 -15.20
C LYS A 176 14.01 2.34 -15.88
N GLU A 177 13.59 3.45 -15.28
CA GLU A 177 13.87 4.81 -15.76
C GLU A 177 15.23 5.35 -15.25
N ARG A 178 15.89 4.62 -14.33
CA ARG A 178 17.21 4.93 -13.79
C ARG A 178 18.31 4.19 -14.52
#